data_AF-A0A7C4ARZ4-F1
#
_entry.id   AF-A0A7C4ARZ4-F1
#
_cell.length_a   1.000
_cell.length_b   1.000
_cell.length_c   1.000
_cell.angle_alpha   90.00
_cell.angle_beta   90.00
_cell.angle_gamma   90.00
#
_symmetry.space_group_name_H-M   'P 1'
#
loop_
_entity.id
_entity.type
_entity.pdbx_description
1 polymer ?
#
loop_
_entity_poly.entity_id
_entity_poly.type
_entity_poly.pdbx_seq_one_letter_code
_entity_poly.pdbx_strand_id
1 'polypeptide(L)'
;MRRSEPFATTLFRVVVRSYTLNIVHRTSIYKITFGLRLNFFDQPFSTFLLFIMSISTPRCDDQDIISTPGPRCFRDGVIVFLQRNPAVAAAVCLGAGTLVGSCAAPPGDPTYLFIVAVAGFVGISFGLARQRIVWTCCGLAVVFFVVGVYASVRELRHGANLELPEDYTVIEATLGDTLASGPGCRTFLLEQGQYGAPATPLPGYGRVIIRQENFACKAGDRIAFHGRIRTPRNRGNPGEFDWELHCRNSGIYWLASIRPKTQATIMSHGPWYDPMAILWLIRDRMNAFLDSAPRRCIPSDYQESVRAILKAIVIGDLGEVSPRLYKSFSDSGLVHALSASGIHVGMVAMVAGFIVAWAARLYPKILLRFPLKKLAAAASIPAMIAYCIIVGGRGPAIRATIMGVMIAGAIILERKWQSANALAFAAVVVLFVYPLSLFTPSFLLSFCAVAGIM
;
A
#
# COMPACT_ATOMS: atom_id res chain seq x y z
N MET A 1 38.33 29.99 25.95
CA MET A 1 38.04 29.20 24.72
C MET A 1 37.36 27.89 25.11
N ARG A 2 36.03 27.89 25.16
CA ARG A 2 35.18 26.71 25.35
C ARG A 2 34.36 26.56 24.08
N ARG A 3 34.46 25.39 23.43
CA ARG A 3 33.66 25.03 22.26
C ARG A 3 32.22 24.74 22.69
N SER A 4 31.27 25.41 22.04
CA SER A 4 29.84 25.14 22.09
C SER A 4 29.47 24.14 21.00
N GLU A 5 28.91 22.99 21.39
CA GLU A 5 28.23 22.07 20.47
C GLU A 5 26.77 22.52 20.24
N PRO A 6 26.18 22.28 19.04
CA PRO A 6 24.83 22.69 18.74
C PRO A 6 23.76 21.67 19.20
N PHE A 7 22.77 22.24 19.87
CA PHE A 7 21.49 21.81 20.42
C PHE A 7 20.52 20.92 19.57
N ALA A 8 20.99 19.90 18.82
CA ALA A 8 20.12 19.15 17.89
C ALA A 8 19.90 17.64 18.19
N THR A 9 20.20 17.15 19.39
CA THR A 9 20.13 15.71 19.71
C THR A 9 19.18 15.35 20.86
N THR A 10 18.04 16.05 21.00
CA THR A 10 17.16 15.92 22.18
C THR A 10 15.69 15.56 21.88
N LEU A 11 15.31 15.12 20.67
CA LEU A 11 13.87 14.90 20.35
C LEU A 11 13.46 13.53 19.79
N PHE A 12 14.29 12.50 19.94
CA PHE A 12 13.89 11.10 19.69
C PHE A 12 14.41 10.15 20.79
N ARG A 13 14.12 10.47 22.06
CA ARG A 13 14.04 9.44 23.10
C ARG A 13 12.57 9.03 23.22
N VAL A 14 12.14 8.13 22.34
CA VAL A 14 11.02 7.26 22.66
C VAL A 14 11.44 6.52 23.92
N VAL A 15 10.71 6.75 25.01
CA VAL A 15 10.88 6.03 26.27
C VAL A 15 10.53 4.56 26.01
N VAL A 16 11.52 3.79 25.55
CA VAL A 16 11.50 2.34 25.66
C VAL A 16 11.74 2.08 27.14
N ARG A 17 10.65 1.95 27.89
CA ARG A 17 10.70 1.44 29.26
C ARG A 17 11.33 0.05 29.17
N SER A 18 12.58 -0.07 29.60
CA SER A 18 13.25 -1.36 29.76
C SER A 18 12.45 -2.17 30.78
N TYR A 19 11.73 -3.18 30.33
CA TYR A 19 11.13 -4.16 31.23
C TYR A 19 12.27 -5.04 31.78
N THR A 20 12.87 -4.59 32.87
CA THR A 20 13.77 -5.41 33.69
C THR A 20 12.90 -6.41 34.45
N LEU A 21 12.91 -7.68 34.04
CA LEU A 21 12.19 -8.74 34.74
C LEU A 21 12.97 -9.13 36.00
N ASN A 22 12.66 -8.49 37.14
CA ASN A 22 13.19 -8.91 38.44
C ASN A 22 12.35 -10.10 38.94
N ILE A 23 12.86 -11.33 38.78
CA ILE A 23 12.28 -12.50 39.43
C ILE A 23 12.85 -12.57 40.85
N VAL A 24 12.02 -12.24 41.85
CA VAL A 24 12.36 -12.45 43.26
C VAL A 24 11.99 -13.90 43.61
N HIS A 25 12.99 -14.76 43.71
CA HIS A 25 12.87 -16.05 44.39
C HIS A 25 13.70 -15.98 45.67
N ARG A 26 13.16 -16.49 46.78
CA ARG A 26 13.77 -16.49 48.13
C ARG A 26 15.32 -16.53 48.07
N THR A 27 15.93 -15.44 48.52
CA THR A 27 17.35 -15.31 48.94
C THR A 27 18.46 -15.59 47.90
N SER A 28 18.33 -15.15 46.65
CA SER A 28 19.51 -14.79 45.81
C SER A 28 19.16 -14.08 44.50
N ILE A 29 19.87 -12.98 44.18
CA ILE A 29 19.72 -12.22 42.93
C ILE A 29 20.61 -12.83 41.86
N TYR A 30 20.03 -13.54 40.89
CA TYR A 30 20.75 -13.95 39.68
C TYR A 30 20.51 -12.93 38.56
N LYS A 31 21.56 -12.17 38.20
CA LYS A 31 21.60 -11.36 36.98
C LYS A 31 21.88 -12.28 35.79
N ILE A 32 20.86 -12.60 34.99
CA ILE A 32 21.06 -13.20 33.67
C ILE A 32 20.88 -12.11 32.63
N THR A 33 22.01 -11.62 32.11
CA THR A 33 22.05 -10.70 30.96
C THR A 33 21.92 -11.53 29.69
N PHE A 34 20.73 -11.56 29.09
CA PHE A 34 20.55 -12.12 27.75
C PHE A 34 21.13 -11.13 26.73
N GLY A 35 22.43 -11.25 26.47
CA GLY A 35 23.11 -10.55 25.39
C GLY A 35 22.93 -11.28 24.07
N LEU A 36 21.73 -11.24 23.47
CA LEU A 36 21.63 -11.48 22.03
C LEU A 36 21.92 -10.15 21.32
N ARG A 37 23.19 -9.94 20.96
CA ARG A 37 23.57 -9.08 19.83
C ARG A 37 23.07 -9.75 18.55
N LEU A 38 21.77 -9.62 18.27
CA LEU A 38 21.23 -9.82 16.94
C LEU A 38 21.16 -8.46 16.28
N ASN A 39 21.91 -8.26 15.20
CA ASN A 39 21.85 -7.10 14.31
C ASN A 39 20.50 -7.03 13.54
N PHE A 40 19.39 -7.33 14.20
CA PHE A 40 18.02 -7.31 13.66
C PHE A 40 17.32 -5.95 13.86
N PHE A 41 17.94 -5.03 14.60
CA PHE A 41 17.31 -3.77 15.03
C PHE A 41 17.37 -2.63 14.02
N ASP A 42 18.09 -2.76 12.90
CA ASP A 42 18.11 -1.75 11.84
C ASP A 42 16.93 -1.86 10.86
N GLN A 43 16.05 -2.86 11.03
CA GLN A 43 14.89 -3.05 10.17
C GLN A 43 13.64 -2.42 10.80
N PRO A 44 12.98 -1.44 10.15
CA PRO A 44 11.82 -0.74 10.71
C PRO A 44 10.60 -1.66 10.96
N PHE A 45 10.64 -2.90 10.45
CA PHE A 45 9.62 -3.93 10.66
C PHE A 45 9.65 -4.58 12.06
N SER A 46 10.81 -4.74 12.70
CA SER A 46 10.87 -5.32 14.05
C SER A 46 10.13 -4.43 15.05
N THR A 47 10.30 -3.11 14.91
CA THR A 47 9.57 -2.08 15.65
C THR A 47 8.07 -2.10 15.34
N PHE A 48 7.67 -2.32 14.09
CA PHE A 48 6.26 -2.44 13.67
C PHE A 48 5.58 -3.66 14.30
N LEU A 49 6.23 -4.83 14.29
CA LEU A 49 5.71 -6.04 14.92
C LEU A 49 5.61 -5.88 16.44
N LEU A 50 6.63 -5.32 17.09
CA LEU A 50 6.61 -5.05 18.53
C LEU A 50 5.50 -4.04 18.89
N PHE A 51 5.25 -3.05 18.05
CA PHE A 51 4.17 -2.08 18.23
C PHE A 51 2.78 -2.71 18.08
N ILE A 52 2.54 -3.48 17.01
CA ILE A 52 1.28 -4.21 16.84
C ILE A 52 1.07 -5.19 17.98
N MET A 53 2.11 -5.93 18.39
CA MET A 53 2.03 -6.85 19.52
C MET A 53 1.76 -6.11 20.84
N SER A 54 2.35 -4.93 21.06
CA SER A 54 2.12 -4.10 22.25
C SER A 54 0.71 -3.49 22.32
N ILE A 55 0.07 -3.22 21.18
CA ILE A 55 -1.34 -2.76 21.14
C ILE A 55 -2.30 -3.96 21.27
N SER A 56 -1.86 -5.13 20.81
CA SER A 56 -2.65 -6.36 20.79
C SER A 56 -2.59 -7.16 22.10
N THR A 57 -1.73 -6.79 23.06
CA THR A 57 -1.75 -7.42 24.37
C THR A 57 -3.06 -7.08 25.07
N PRO A 58 -3.82 -8.07 25.56
CA PRO A 58 -5.05 -7.81 26.28
C PRO A 58 -4.75 -6.93 27.50
N ARG A 59 -5.39 -5.75 27.58
CA ARG A 59 -5.51 -5.04 28.86
C ARG A 59 -6.39 -5.92 29.74
N CYS A 60 -5.82 -6.51 30.79
CA CYS A 60 -6.64 -7.00 31.89
C CYS A 60 -7.40 -5.80 32.44
N ASP A 61 -8.73 -5.92 32.57
CA ASP A 61 -9.57 -4.90 33.18
C ASP A 61 -9.03 -4.55 34.58
N ASP A 62 -9.11 -3.26 34.93
CA ASP A 62 -8.54 -2.59 36.12
C ASP A 62 -9.07 -3.09 37.49
N GLN A 63 -9.66 -4.29 37.59
CA GLN A 63 -10.18 -4.83 38.86
C GLN A 63 -9.31 -5.90 39.54
N ASP A 64 -8.25 -6.41 38.89
CA ASP A 64 -7.42 -7.51 39.44
C ASP A 64 -5.94 -7.14 39.67
N ILE A 65 -5.63 -5.92 40.14
CA ILE A 65 -4.23 -5.44 40.29
C ILE A 65 -3.44 -6.15 41.42
N ILE A 66 -4.03 -7.06 42.21
CA ILE A 66 -3.33 -7.67 43.36
C ILE A 66 -2.68 -9.03 43.04
N SER A 67 -2.91 -9.64 41.88
CA SER A 67 -2.26 -10.93 41.54
C SER A 67 -1.51 -10.88 40.21
N THR A 68 -0.23 -11.26 40.24
CA THR A 68 0.53 -11.50 39.01
C THR A 68 -0.22 -12.54 38.17
N PRO A 69 -0.60 -12.23 36.91
CA PRO A 69 -1.40 -13.15 36.11
C PRO A 69 -0.59 -14.43 35.87
N GLY A 70 -1.10 -15.56 36.37
CA GLY A 70 -0.47 -16.86 36.14
C GLY A 70 -0.48 -17.24 34.65
N PRO A 71 0.36 -18.20 34.21
CA PRO A 71 0.52 -18.58 32.79
C PRO A 71 -0.80 -19.04 32.11
N ARG A 72 -1.81 -19.44 32.87
CA ARG A 72 -3.15 -19.76 32.34
C ARG A 72 -3.95 -18.52 31.95
N CYS A 73 -3.90 -17.45 32.75
CA CYS A 73 -4.60 -16.19 32.46
C CYS A 73 -4.07 -15.54 31.17
N PHE A 74 -2.76 -15.60 30.95
CA PHE A 74 -2.14 -15.14 29.70
C PHE A 74 -2.56 -15.98 28.49
N ARG A 75 -2.56 -17.32 28.61
CA ARG A 75 -2.99 -18.22 27.53
C ARG A 75 -4.45 -18.00 27.14
N ASP A 76 -5.33 -17.87 28.13
CA ASP A 76 -6.76 -17.67 27.90
C ASP A 76 -7.02 -16.28 27.29
N GLY A 77 -6.29 -15.25 27.73
CA GLY A 77 -6.34 -13.91 27.14
C GLY A 77 -5.93 -13.88 25.66
N VAL A 78 -4.85 -14.60 25.28
CA VAL A 78 -4.40 -14.70 23.88
C VAL A 78 -5.42 -15.43 23.01
N ILE A 79 -6.02 -16.52 23.51
CA ILE A 79 -7.05 -17.26 22.78
C ILE A 79 -8.28 -16.39 22.54
N VAL A 80 -8.76 -15.67 23.55
CA VAL A 80 -9.90 -14.76 23.44
C VAL A 80 -9.58 -13.61 22.48
N PHE A 81 -8.36 -13.07 22.51
CA PHE A 81 -7.94 -12.04 21.57
C PHE A 81 -7.91 -12.54 20.12
N LEU A 82 -7.32 -13.71 19.87
CA LEU A 82 -7.27 -14.32 18.52
C LEU A 82 -8.66 -14.64 17.99
N GLN A 83 -9.58 -15.06 18.86
CA GLN A 83 -10.99 -15.28 18.49
C GLN A 83 -11.70 -13.97 18.12
N ARG A 84 -11.42 -12.88 18.83
CA ARG A 84 -12.00 -11.57 18.53
C ARG A 84 -11.35 -10.90 17.32
N ASN A 85 -10.07 -11.18 17.05
CA ASN A 85 -9.28 -10.49 16.04
C ASN A 85 -8.55 -11.44 15.06
N PRO A 86 -9.28 -12.28 14.30
CA PRO A 86 -8.66 -13.24 13.39
C PRO A 86 -7.86 -12.59 12.26
N ALA A 87 -8.25 -11.39 11.81
CA ALA A 87 -7.54 -10.68 10.76
C ALA A 87 -6.15 -10.20 11.23
N VAL A 88 -6.01 -9.84 12.52
CA VAL A 88 -4.73 -9.42 13.10
C VAL A 88 -3.73 -10.58 13.06
N ALA A 89 -4.16 -11.78 13.43
CA ALA A 89 -3.33 -12.98 13.34
C ALA A 89 -2.87 -13.24 11.90
N ALA A 90 -3.80 -13.18 10.94
CA ALA A 90 -3.50 -13.33 9.52
C ALA A 90 -2.48 -12.30 9.01
N ALA A 91 -2.64 -11.02 9.37
CA ALA A 91 -1.74 -9.94 8.98
C ALA A 91 -0.33 -10.14 9.52
N VAL A 92 -0.21 -10.51 10.81
CA VAL A 92 1.08 -10.76 11.47
C VAL A 92 1.79 -11.95 10.84
N CYS A 93 1.08 -13.06 10.62
CA CYS A 93 1.66 -14.25 10.01
C CYS A 93 2.07 -14.03 8.55
N LEU A 94 1.24 -13.33 7.77
CA LEU A 94 1.56 -12.94 6.40
C LEU A 94 2.81 -12.06 6.37
N GLY A 95 2.85 -11.00 7.20
CA GLY A 95 4.00 -10.10 7.33
C GLY A 95 5.29 -10.79 7.76
N ALA A 96 5.21 -11.72 8.72
CA ALA A 96 6.34 -12.54 9.13
C ALA A 96 6.84 -13.43 7.98
N GLY A 97 5.92 -14.01 7.20
CA GLY A 97 6.25 -14.79 6.01
C GLY A 97 6.96 -13.96 4.95
N THR A 98 6.47 -12.76 4.64
CA THR A 98 7.12 -11.82 3.70
C THR A 98 8.51 -11.42 4.18
N LEU A 99 8.70 -11.18 5.49
CA LEU A 99 10.02 -10.90 6.03
C LEU A 99 10.96 -12.08 5.81
N VAL A 100 10.55 -13.30 6.20
CA VAL A 100 11.38 -14.50 6.04
C VAL A 100 11.73 -14.73 4.57
N GLY A 101 10.76 -14.63 3.65
CA GLY A 101 11.02 -14.80 2.22
C GLY A 101 11.91 -13.72 1.61
N SER A 102 11.96 -12.52 2.19
CA SER A 102 12.91 -11.47 1.76
C SER A 102 14.34 -11.68 2.25
N CYS A 103 14.53 -12.25 3.45
CA CYS A 103 15.84 -12.45 4.06
C CYS A 103 16.47 -13.78 3.68
N ALA A 104 15.66 -14.83 3.62
CA ALA A 104 16.05 -16.14 3.16
C ALA A 104 15.63 -16.24 1.71
N ALA A 105 16.57 -16.12 0.77
CA ALA A 105 16.37 -16.72 -0.55
C ALA A 105 16.14 -18.22 -0.28
N PRO A 106 14.92 -18.75 -0.42
CA PRO A 106 14.73 -20.16 -0.16
C PRO A 106 15.61 -20.91 -1.15
N PRO A 107 16.25 -22.02 -0.75
CA PRO A 107 16.87 -22.92 -1.69
C PRO A 107 15.86 -23.19 -2.83
N GLY A 108 16.35 -23.27 -4.07
CA GLY A 108 15.59 -23.18 -5.31
C GLY A 108 14.35 -24.07 -5.47
N ASP A 109 14.05 -24.94 -4.51
CA ASP A 109 13.02 -25.95 -4.59
C ASP A 109 11.70 -25.53 -3.88
N PRO A 110 10.60 -25.28 -4.61
CA PRO A 110 9.30 -24.92 -4.04
C PRO A 110 8.64 -26.03 -3.20
N THR A 111 9.23 -27.23 -3.14
CA THR A 111 8.72 -28.40 -2.41
C THR A 111 8.50 -28.14 -0.91
N TYR A 112 9.37 -27.39 -0.24
CA TYR A 112 9.20 -27.08 1.18
C TYR A 112 7.95 -26.23 1.46
N LEU A 113 7.67 -25.25 0.60
CA LEU A 113 6.46 -24.40 0.74
C LEU A 113 5.19 -25.23 0.55
N PHE A 114 5.22 -26.19 -0.36
CA PHE A 114 4.11 -27.12 -0.57
C PHE A 114 3.84 -28.00 0.66
N ILE A 115 4.90 -28.55 1.28
CA ILE A 115 4.77 -29.38 2.50
C ILE A 115 4.16 -28.58 3.65
N VAL A 116 4.61 -27.34 3.88
CA VAL A 116 4.07 -26.49 4.95
C VAL A 116 2.63 -26.06 4.65
N ALA A 117 2.28 -25.81 3.39
CA ALA A 117 0.91 -25.51 2.98
C ALA A 117 -0.05 -26.71 3.23
N VAL A 118 0.39 -27.92 2.90
CA VAL A 118 -0.37 -29.16 3.17
C VAL A 118 -0.56 -29.37 4.67
N ALA A 119 0.48 -29.16 5.48
CA ALA A 119 0.38 -29.24 6.94
C ALA A 119 -0.61 -28.20 7.51
N GLY A 120 -0.60 -26.97 6.98
CA GLY A 120 -1.57 -25.93 7.31
C GLY A 120 -3.00 -26.34 6.96
N PHE A 121 -3.22 -26.88 5.76
CA PHE A 121 -4.52 -27.37 5.30
C PHE A 121 -5.06 -28.51 6.18
N VAL A 122 -4.21 -29.49 6.52
CA VAL A 122 -4.55 -30.59 7.43
C VAL A 122 -4.94 -30.03 8.82
N GLY A 123 -4.23 -29.03 9.33
CA GLY A 123 -4.58 -28.35 10.58
C GLY A 123 -5.95 -27.65 10.54
N ILE A 124 -6.28 -27.00 9.42
CA ILE A 124 -7.60 -26.36 9.19
C ILE A 124 -8.69 -27.43 9.14
N SER A 125 -8.53 -28.47 8.32
CA SER A 125 -9.50 -29.56 8.18
C SER A 125 -9.74 -30.29 9.49
N PHE A 126 -8.69 -30.55 10.27
CA PHE A 126 -8.78 -31.16 11.60
C PHE A 126 -9.49 -30.25 12.60
N GLY A 127 -9.19 -28.94 12.59
CA GLY A 127 -9.83 -27.96 13.46
C GLY A 127 -11.32 -27.81 13.16
N LEU A 128 -11.71 -27.74 11.89
CA LEU A 128 -13.11 -27.69 11.46
C LEU A 128 -13.85 -28.98 11.81
N ALA A 129 -13.24 -30.14 11.53
CA ALA A 129 -13.83 -31.45 11.82
C ALA A 129 -14.05 -31.69 13.33
N ARG A 130 -13.20 -31.11 14.18
CA ARG A 130 -13.30 -31.22 15.65
C ARG A 130 -13.98 -30.02 16.33
N GLN A 131 -14.47 -29.04 15.56
CA GLN A 131 -14.97 -27.74 16.05
C GLN A 131 -14.00 -27.04 17.02
N ARG A 132 -12.70 -27.27 16.86
CA ARG A 132 -11.65 -26.68 17.70
C ARG A 132 -11.09 -25.46 17.00
N ILE A 133 -11.60 -24.29 17.39
CA ILE A 133 -11.22 -23.01 16.79
C ILE A 133 -9.72 -22.69 16.86
N VAL A 134 -9.02 -23.22 17.87
CA VAL A 134 -7.57 -23.05 18.02
C VAL A 134 -6.82 -23.68 16.84
N TRP A 135 -7.18 -24.91 16.45
CA TRP A 135 -6.53 -25.61 15.32
C TRP A 135 -6.83 -24.93 13.98
N THR A 136 -8.05 -24.40 13.80
CA THR A 136 -8.37 -23.61 12.60
C THR A 136 -7.56 -22.33 12.53
N CYS A 137 -7.40 -21.61 13.64
CA CYS A 137 -6.58 -20.40 13.69
C CYS A 137 -5.10 -20.69 13.44
N CYS A 138 -4.56 -21.76 14.03
CA CYS A 138 -3.17 -22.18 13.80
C CYS A 138 -2.94 -22.62 12.35
N GLY A 139 -3.84 -23.40 11.76
CA GLY A 139 -3.72 -23.81 10.36
C GLY A 139 -3.79 -22.62 9.41
N LEU A 140 -4.70 -21.68 9.66
CA LEU A 140 -4.82 -20.44 8.87
C LEU A 140 -3.56 -19.56 8.99
N ALA A 141 -3.00 -19.44 10.19
CA ALA A 141 -1.73 -18.73 10.43
C ALA A 141 -0.57 -19.32 9.62
N VAL A 142 -0.46 -20.65 9.57
CA VAL A 142 0.53 -21.35 8.75
C VAL A 142 0.33 -21.06 7.26
N VAL A 143 -0.91 -21.12 6.76
CA VAL A 143 -1.22 -20.80 5.37
C VAL A 143 -0.82 -19.37 5.02
N PHE A 144 -1.21 -18.37 5.83
CA PHE A 144 -0.81 -16.98 5.59
C PHE A 144 0.70 -16.76 5.63
N PHE A 145 1.40 -17.44 6.54
CA PHE A 145 2.85 -17.39 6.59
C PHE A 145 3.50 -17.94 5.31
N VAL A 146 3.08 -19.12 4.84
CA VAL A 146 3.58 -19.72 3.59
C VAL A 146 3.27 -18.85 2.37
N VAL A 147 2.06 -18.30 2.31
CA VAL A 147 1.67 -17.36 1.25
C VAL A 147 2.57 -16.13 1.25
N GLY A 148 2.91 -15.59 2.42
CA GLY A 148 3.83 -14.45 2.55
C GLY A 148 5.23 -14.76 2.05
N VAL A 149 5.78 -15.93 2.41
CA VAL A 149 7.09 -16.39 1.91
C VAL A 149 7.03 -16.56 0.39
N TYR A 150 6.02 -17.25 -0.13
CA TYR A 150 5.89 -17.50 -1.57
C TYR A 150 5.75 -16.19 -2.37
N ALA A 151 4.88 -15.27 -1.92
CA ALA A 151 4.63 -14.02 -2.61
C ALA A 151 5.88 -13.12 -2.66
N SER A 152 6.59 -12.96 -1.53
CA SER A 152 7.84 -12.18 -1.49
C SER A 152 8.92 -12.77 -2.38
N VAL A 153 9.13 -14.08 -2.33
CA VAL A 153 10.14 -14.77 -3.14
C VAL A 153 9.81 -14.70 -4.62
N ARG A 154 8.53 -14.86 -4.98
CA ARG A 154 8.06 -14.71 -6.36
C ARG A 154 8.40 -13.33 -6.91
N GLU A 155 8.06 -12.26 -6.18
CA GLU A 155 8.34 -10.89 -6.63
C GLU A 155 9.85 -10.60 -6.69
N LEU A 156 10.64 -11.10 -5.74
CA LEU A 156 12.10 -10.91 -5.76
C LEU A 156 12.80 -11.67 -6.88
N ARG A 157 12.28 -12.84 -7.28
CA ARG A 157 12.79 -13.61 -8.42
C ARG A 157 12.27 -13.11 -9.75
N HIS A 158 11.12 -12.43 -9.78
CA HIS A 158 10.57 -11.89 -11.01
C HIS A 158 11.52 -10.82 -11.57
N GLY A 159 11.93 -10.97 -12.83
CA GLY A 159 12.89 -10.08 -13.48
C GLY A 159 14.33 -10.13 -12.93
N ALA A 160 14.68 -11.09 -12.05
CA ALA A 160 16.04 -11.20 -11.49
C ALA A 160 17.09 -11.59 -12.53
N ASN A 161 16.71 -12.37 -13.55
CA ASN A 161 17.58 -12.81 -14.65
C ASN A 161 17.37 -11.97 -15.92
N LEU A 162 16.98 -10.71 -15.78
CA LEU A 162 16.72 -9.85 -16.93
C LEU A 162 18.04 -9.39 -17.58
N GLU A 163 18.44 -10.05 -18.65
CA GLU A 163 19.56 -9.63 -19.49
C GLU A 163 19.10 -8.54 -20.46
N LEU A 164 19.40 -7.28 -20.13
CA LEU A 164 19.05 -6.14 -20.97
C LEU A 164 20.17 -5.84 -21.99
N PRO A 165 19.81 -5.43 -23.21
CA PRO A 165 20.80 -4.95 -24.19
C PRO A 165 21.46 -3.67 -23.68
N GLU A 166 22.78 -3.57 -23.83
CA GLU A 166 23.53 -2.37 -23.43
C GLU A 166 23.25 -1.18 -24.36
N ASP A 167 22.97 -1.49 -25.63
CA ASP A 167 22.75 -0.54 -26.72
C ASP A 167 21.29 -0.09 -26.87
N TYR A 168 21.10 0.91 -27.73
CA TYR A 168 19.77 1.33 -28.13
C TYR A 168 19.10 0.24 -28.95
N THR A 169 17.87 -0.10 -28.60
CA THR A 169 17.05 -1.09 -29.30
C THR A 169 15.67 -0.51 -29.59
N VAL A 170 14.97 -1.09 -30.55
CA VAL A 170 13.53 -0.88 -30.71
C VAL A 170 12.82 -1.58 -29.57
N ILE A 171 11.91 -0.85 -28.92
CA ILE A 171 11.06 -1.31 -27.82
C ILE A 171 9.63 -1.15 -28.29
N GLU A 172 8.84 -2.21 -28.20
CA GLU A 172 7.40 -2.18 -28.42
C GLU A 172 6.69 -2.46 -27.11
N ALA A 173 5.69 -1.66 -26.78
CA ALA A 173 4.92 -1.85 -25.56
C ALA A 173 3.55 -1.18 -25.68
N THR A 174 2.60 -1.63 -24.85
CA THR A 174 1.29 -1.02 -24.71
C THR A 174 1.35 0.04 -23.60
N LEU A 175 0.84 1.23 -23.87
CA LEU A 175 0.72 2.29 -22.87
C LEU A 175 -0.36 1.91 -21.86
N GLY A 176 0.02 1.77 -20.60
CA GLY A 176 -0.88 1.57 -19.48
C GLY A 176 -1.24 2.90 -18.80
N ASP A 177 -1.31 2.87 -17.47
CA ASP A 177 -1.74 4.03 -16.68
C ASP A 177 -0.76 5.22 -16.75
N THR A 178 -1.30 6.44 -16.71
CA THR A 178 -0.51 7.67 -16.63
C THR A 178 -0.05 7.89 -15.18
N LEU A 179 1.25 7.78 -14.93
CA LEU A 179 1.82 7.91 -13.59
C LEU A 179 2.00 9.39 -13.18
N ALA A 180 2.35 10.25 -14.13
CA ALA A 180 2.48 11.70 -13.92
C ALA A 180 2.40 12.44 -15.26
N SER A 181 1.73 13.60 -15.30
CA SER A 181 1.70 14.49 -16.45
C SER A 181 2.17 15.89 -16.05
N GLY A 182 3.28 16.34 -16.63
CA GLY A 182 3.85 17.67 -16.38
C GLY A 182 4.22 18.40 -17.67
N PRO A 183 4.61 19.68 -17.57
CA PRO A 183 5.04 20.47 -18.73
C PRO A 183 6.26 19.81 -19.40
N GLY A 184 6.12 19.43 -20.67
CA GLY A 184 7.18 18.83 -21.48
C GLY A 184 7.54 17.36 -21.14
N CYS A 185 6.84 16.73 -20.20
CA CYS A 185 7.15 15.37 -19.76
C CYS A 185 5.91 14.61 -19.29
N ARG A 186 5.63 13.46 -19.91
CA ARG A 186 4.62 12.52 -19.45
C ARG A 186 5.26 11.19 -19.09
N THR A 187 4.84 10.63 -17.96
CA THR A 187 5.29 9.32 -17.50
C THR A 187 4.16 8.32 -17.59
N PHE A 188 4.39 7.23 -18.31
CA PHE A 188 3.43 6.13 -18.45
C PHE A 188 3.99 4.84 -17.89
N LEU A 189 3.09 4.00 -17.39
CA LEU A 189 3.34 2.58 -17.21
C LEU A 189 3.30 1.92 -18.59
N LEU A 190 4.18 0.96 -18.84
CA LEU A 190 4.20 0.15 -20.05
C LEU A 190 3.85 -1.29 -19.71
N GLU A 191 2.94 -1.86 -20.47
CA GLU A 191 2.51 -3.25 -20.37
C GLU A 191 2.99 -4.02 -21.61
N GLN A 192 3.19 -5.34 -21.46
CA GLN A 192 3.53 -6.24 -22.57
C GLN A 192 4.73 -5.74 -23.40
N GLY A 193 5.78 -5.29 -22.71
CA GLY A 193 6.98 -4.80 -23.36
C GLY A 193 7.74 -5.92 -24.08
N GLN A 194 8.28 -5.63 -25.25
CA GLN A 194 9.20 -6.49 -25.98
C GLN A 194 10.28 -5.64 -26.66
N TYR A 195 11.44 -6.23 -26.91
CA TYR A 195 12.55 -5.52 -27.56
C TYR A 195 13.31 -6.39 -28.56
N GLY A 196 13.95 -5.72 -29.51
CA GLY A 196 14.86 -6.33 -30.46
C GLY A 196 14.18 -7.12 -31.59
N ALA A 197 15.01 -7.62 -32.51
CA ALA A 197 14.62 -8.57 -33.54
C ALA A 197 15.62 -9.75 -33.48
N PRO A 198 15.22 -10.95 -33.01
CA PRO A 198 13.86 -11.38 -32.66
C PRO A 198 13.31 -10.72 -31.37
N ALA A 199 11.99 -10.59 -31.31
CA ALA A 199 11.30 -9.93 -30.19
C ALA A 199 11.46 -10.75 -28.89
N THR A 200 12.14 -10.16 -27.91
CA THR A 200 12.33 -10.73 -26.59
C THR A 200 11.37 -10.07 -25.60
N PRO A 201 10.55 -10.83 -24.84
CA PRO A 201 9.58 -10.26 -23.91
C PRO A 201 10.27 -9.67 -22.67
N LEU A 202 9.78 -8.53 -22.22
CA LEU A 202 10.19 -7.88 -20.98
C LEU A 202 9.26 -8.30 -19.82
N PRO A 203 9.79 -8.55 -18.63
CA PRO A 203 9.01 -8.97 -17.48
C PRO A 203 8.23 -7.80 -16.88
N GLY A 204 7.03 -8.12 -16.38
CA GLY A 204 6.16 -7.20 -15.65
C GLY A 204 5.94 -5.86 -16.36
N TYR A 205 5.84 -4.79 -15.58
CA TYR A 205 5.63 -3.45 -16.10
C TYR A 205 6.93 -2.71 -16.36
N GLY A 206 6.91 -1.87 -17.40
CA GLY A 206 7.92 -0.86 -17.64
C GLY A 206 7.47 0.52 -17.18
N ARG A 207 8.40 1.44 -16.98
CA ARG A 207 8.10 2.87 -16.84
C ARG A 207 8.79 3.64 -17.95
N VAL A 208 8.01 4.37 -18.74
CA VAL A 208 8.54 5.24 -19.79
C VAL A 208 8.34 6.70 -19.46
N ILE A 209 9.38 7.49 -19.70
CA ILE A 209 9.33 8.95 -19.63
C ILE A 209 9.37 9.50 -21.05
N ILE A 210 8.25 10.07 -21.50
CA ILE A 210 8.08 10.70 -22.81
C ILE A 210 8.34 12.20 -22.68
N ARG A 211 9.46 12.66 -23.24
CA ARG A 211 9.84 14.09 -23.27
C ARG A 211 9.56 14.71 -24.64
N GLN A 212 8.32 14.57 -25.11
CA GLN A 212 7.86 15.14 -26.37
C GLN A 212 6.55 15.87 -26.11
N GLU A 213 6.49 17.14 -26.48
CA GLU A 213 5.32 18.00 -26.20
C GLU A 213 4.08 17.56 -26.98
N ASN A 214 4.25 17.09 -28.22
CA ASN A 214 3.16 16.81 -29.15
C ASN A 214 2.91 15.32 -29.43
N PHE A 215 3.39 14.42 -28.57
CA PHE A 215 3.13 12.99 -28.75
C PHE A 215 1.71 12.65 -28.27
N ALA A 216 0.75 12.75 -29.19
CA ALA A 216 -0.68 12.50 -28.96
C ALA A 216 -0.97 10.99 -28.82
N CYS A 217 -0.67 10.45 -27.64
CA CYS A 217 -0.93 9.06 -27.28
C CYS A 217 -1.99 8.94 -26.18
N LYS A 218 -2.63 7.79 -26.13
CA LYS A 218 -3.64 7.42 -25.13
C LYS A 218 -3.22 6.14 -24.40
N ALA A 219 -3.73 5.94 -23.18
CA ALA A 219 -3.64 4.63 -22.56
C ALA A 219 -4.39 3.61 -23.43
N GLY A 220 -3.81 2.42 -23.57
CA GLY A 220 -4.23 1.36 -24.48
C GLY A 220 -3.53 1.37 -25.84
N ASP A 221 -2.86 2.48 -26.24
CA ASP A 221 -2.14 2.53 -27.50
C ASP A 221 -0.87 1.66 -27.45
N ARG A 222 -0.62 0.90 -28.52
CA ARG A 222 0.64 0.17 -28.71
C ARG A 222 1.64 1.07 -29.42
N ILE A 223 2.79 1.28 -28.80
CA ILE A 223 3.83 2.16 -29.30
C ILE A 223 5.11 1.39 -29.57
N ALA A 224 5.83 1.80 -30.62
CA ALA A 224 7.20 1.40 -30.90
C ALA A 224 8.10 2.63 -30.80
N PHE A 225 9.24 2.51 -30.11
CA PHE A 225 10.20 3.59 -30.02
C PHE A 225 11.62 3.05 -29.90
N HIS A 226 12.57 3.84 -30.40
CA HIS A 226 13.99 3.53 -30.23
C HIS A 226 14.46 4.06 -28.87
N GLY A 227 15.08 3.22 -28.05
CA GLY A 227 15.46 3.63 -26.69
C GLY A 227 16.42 2.66 -26.02
N ARG A 228 16.99 3.11 -24.91
CA ARG A 228 17.80 2.27 -24.03
C ARG A 228 16.96 1.82 -22.84
N ILE A 229 16.91 0.52 -22.61
CA ILE A 229 16.26 -0.08 -21.46
C ILE A 229 17.24 -0.07 -20.29
N ARG A 230 16.77 0.26 -19.09
CA ARG A 230 17.57 0.24 -17.86
C ARG A 230 16.80 -0.43 -16.74
N THR A 231 17.49 -1.17 -15.89
CA THR A 231 16.91 -1.62 -14.62
C THR A 231 16.84 -0.45 -13.63
N PRO A 232 15.77 -0.31 -12.83
CA PRO A 232 15.76 0.57 -11.67
C PRO A 232 16.92 0.21 -10.75
N ARG A 233 17.74 1.20 -10.39
CA ARG A 233 18.86 1.05 -9.45
C ARG A 233 18.91 2.24 -8.51
N ASN A 234 19.25 1.95 -7.26
CA ASN A 234 19.57 2.96 -6.26
C ASN A 234 20.92 3.62 -6.55
N ARG A 235 21.16 4.82 -6.00
CA ARG A 235 22.40 5.59 -6.21
C ARG A 235 23.49 5.20 -5.19
N GLY A 236 23.12 4.49 -4.13
CA GLY A 236 24.03 4.00 -3.10
C GLY A 236 24.30 4.98 -1.96
N ASN A 237 23.55 6.08 -1.85
CA ASN A 237 23.76 7.03 -0.75
C ASN A 237 23.16 6.50 0.56
N PRO A 238 23.87 6.58 1.70
CA PRO A 238 23.33 6.18 2.99
C PRO A 238 22.03 6.94 3.34
N GLY A 239 20.99 6.21 3.75
CA GLY A 239 19.70 6.79 4.14
C GLY A 239 18.83 7.27 2.98
N GLU A 240 19.18 6.96 1.72
CA GLU A 240 18.36 7.34 0.58
C GLU A 240 17.06 6.54 0.48
N PHE A 241 16.09 7.11 -0.23
CA PHE A 241 14.87 6.39 -0.58
C PHE A 241 15.22 5.17 -1.45
N ASP A 242 14.77 3.99 -1.03
CA ASP A 242 14.94 2.76 -1.79
C ASP A 242 14.02 2.74 -3.02
N TRP A 243 14.52 3.33 -4.10
CA TRP A 243 13.84 3.47 -5.38
C TRP A 243 13.67 2.13 -6.09
N GLU A 244 14.66 1.25 -6.00
CA GLU A 244 14.61 -0.10 -6.58
C GLU A 244 13.48 -0.93 -5.96
N LEU A 245 13.40 -0.96 -4.63
CA LEU A 245 12.32 -1.64 -3.91
C LEU A 245 10.96 -1.02 -4.24
N HIS A 246 10.86 0.31 -4.32
CA HIS A 246 9.62 0.98 -4.71
C HIS A 246 9.16 0.57 -6.11
N CYS A 247 10.07 0.57 -7.08
CA CYS A 247 9.78 0.11 -8.44
C CYS A 247 9.29 -1.35 -8.46
N ARG A 248 10.02 -2.27 -7.79
CA ARG A 248 9.60 -3.68 -7.69
C ARG A 248 8.25 -3.84 -7.04
N ASN A 249 7.98 -3.12 -5.96
CA ASN A 249 6.69 -3.16 -5.28
C ASN A 249 5.54 -2.62 -6.15
N SER A 250 5.82 -1.76 -7.13
CA SER A 250 4.87 -1.32 -8.16
C SER A 250 4.87 -2.20 -9.40
N GLY A 251 5.59 -3.33 -9.40
CA GLY A 251 5.74 -4.23 -10.54
C GLY A 251 6.54 -3.64 -11.72
N ILE A 252 7.29 -2.56 -11.49
CA ILE A 252 8.10 -1.87 -12.49
C ILE A 252 9.51 -2.49 -12.49
N TYR A 253 9.85 -3.22 -13.55
CA TYR A 253 11.13 -3.95 -13.66
C TYR A 253 12.14 -3.28 -14.59
N TRP A 254 11.66 -2.44 -15.51
CA TRP A 254 12.51 -1.79 -16.50
C TRP A 254 12.05 -0.35 -16.77
N LEU A 255 13.01 0.49 -17.12
CA LEU A 255 12.86 1.91 -17.35
C LEU A 255 13.28 2.24 -18.78
N ALA A 256 12.51 3.10 -19.42
CA ALA A 256 12.84 3.63 -20.73
C ALA A 256 12.59 5.14 -20.79
N SER A 257 13.21 5.83 -21.74
CA SER A 257 12.92 7.24 -21.97
C SER A 257 12.98 7.57 -23.45
N ILE A 258 11.91 8.21 -23.91
CA ILE A 258 11.81 8.78 -25.26
C ILE A 258 12.32 10.22 -25.17
N ARG A 259 13.46 10.49 -25.80
CA ARG A 259 14.04 11.85 -25.88
C ARG A 259 13.30 12.66 -26.96
N PRO A 260 13.36 14.01 -26.92
CA PRO A 260 12.67 14.86 -27.89
C PRO A 260 12.94 14.53 -29.36
N LYS A 261 14.17 14.14 -29.70
CA LYS A 261 14.60 13.84 -31.08
C LYS A 261 14.39 12.38 -31.52
N THR A 262 13.84 11.53 -30.66
CA THR A 262 13.71 10.10 -30.93
C THR A 262 12.40 9.81 -31.63
N GLN A 263 12.42 8.96 -32.66
CA GLN A 263 11.17 8.54 -33.30
C GLN A 263 10.41 7.57 -32.38
N ALA A 264 9.19 7.94 -32.05
CA ALA A 264 8.20 7.08 -31.43
C ALA A 264 6.99 7.03 -32.37
N THR A 265 6.46 5.84 -32.59
CA THR A 265 5.37 5.60 -33.54
C THR A 265 4.29 4.81 -32.85
N ILE A 266 3.03 5.20 -33.07
CA ILE A 266 1.88 4.42 -32.61
C ILE A 266 1.64 3.32 -33.64
N MET A 267 1.77 2.07 -33.22
CA MET A 267 1.56 0.90 -34.07
C MET A 267 0.07 0.60 -34.24
N SER A 268 -0.68 0.70 -33.13
CA SER A 268 -2.12 0.47 -33.11
C SER A 268 -2.76 1.23 -31.96
N HIS A 269 -3.97 1.71 -32.18
CA HIS A 269 -4.79 2.27 -31.10
C HIS A 269 -5.45 1.16 -30.29
N GLY A 270 -5.59 1.38 -28.99
CA GLY A 270 -6.32 0.47 -28.11
C GLY A 270 -7.81 0.38 -28.51
N PRO A 271 -8.46 -0.78 -28.27
CA PRO A 271 -9.89 -0.91 -28.54
C PRO A 271 -10.72 0.05 -27.66
N TRP A 272 -11.82 0.57 -28.21
CA TRP A 272 -12.66 1.57 -27.52
C TRP A 272 -13.33 1.07 -26.24
N TYR A 273 -13.47 -0.25 -26.08
CA TYR A 273 -14.04 -0.90 -24.90
C TYR A 273 -12.99 -1.28 -23.85
N ASP A 274 -11.71 -0.99 -24.09
CA ASP A 274 -10.66 -1.23 -23.11
C ASP A 274 -10.95 -0.41 -21.82
N PRO A 275 -11.09 -1.06 -20.65
CA PRO A 275 -11.29 -0.36 -19.39
C PRO A 275 -10.24 0.73 -19.12
N MET A 276 -8.99 0.52 -19.56
CA MET A 276 -7.92 1.52 -19.39
C MET A 276 -8.13 2.74 -20.30
N ALA A 277 -8.62 2.55 -21.52
CA ALA A 277 -8.97 3.64 -22.42
C ALA A 277 -10.16 4.46 -21.87
N ILE A 278 -11.16 3.80 -21.29
CA ILE A 278 -12.29 4.47 -20.62
C ILE A 278 -11.81 5.28 -19.42
N LEU A 279 -10.95 4.68 -18.58
CA LEU A 279 -10.37 5.35 -17.42
C LEU A 279 -9.55 6.57 -17.83
N TRP A 280 -8.75 6.44 -18.88
CA TRP A 280 -8.00 7.54 -19.47
C TRP A 280 -8.92 8.66 -19.94
N LEU A 281 -10.02 8.35 -20.63
CA LEU A 281 -11.00 9.33 -21.09
C LEU A 281 -11.65 10.08 -19.91
N ILE A 282 -11.98 9.39 -18.83
CA ILE A 282 -12.52 10.00 -17.61
C ILE A 282 -11.49 10.95 -17.01
N ARG A 283 -10.24 10.52 -16.83
CA ARG A 283 -9.17 11.36 -16.29
C ARG A 283 -8.86 12.55 -17.18
N ASP A 284 -8.84 12.36 -18.49
CA ASP A 284 -8.61 13.43 -19.46
C ASP A 284 -9.72 14.49 -19.40
N ARG A 285 -10.99 14.06 -19.32
CA ARG A 285 -12.12 14.96 -19.12
C ARG A 285 -12.07 15.69 -17.78
N MET A 286 -11.67 15.00 -16.70
CA MET A 286 -11.46 15.64 -15.40
C MET A 286 -10.31 16.65 -15.45
N ASN A 287 -9.21 16.32 -16.12
CA ASN A 287 -8.09 17.23 -16.33
C ASN A 287 -8.52 18.47 -17.11
N ALA A 288 -9.26 18.31 -18.21
CA ALA A 288 -9.80 19.42 -18.99
C ALA A 288 -10.75 20.30 -18.17
N PHE A 289 -11.59 19.70 -17.32
CA PHE A 289 -12.44 20.43 -16.39
C PHE A 289 -11.61 21.24 -15.39
N LEU A 290 -10.60 20.61 -14.76
CA LEU A 290 -9.69 21.25 -13.80
C LEU A 290 -8.78 22.31 -14.45
N ASP A 291 -8.52 22.22 -15.74
CA ASP A 291 -7.80 23.25 -16.50
C ASP A 291 -8.68 24.49 -16.75
N SER A 292 -9.99 24.29 -16.88
CA SER A 292 -10.97 25.37 -17.12
C SER A 292 -11.50 26.04 -15.84
N ALA A 293 -11.57 25.30 -14.73
CA ALA A 293 -12.19 25.76 -13.49
C ALA A 293 -11.48 26.97 -12.83
N PRO A 294 -10.13 26.99 -12.68
CA PRO A 294 -9.40 28.13 -12.11
C PRO A 294 -9.61 29.42 -12.89
N ARG A 295 -9.84 29.34 -14.21
CA ARG A 295 -10.01 30.51 -15.08
C ARG A 295 -11.23 31.36 -14.76
N ARG A 296 -12.20 30.81 -14.03
CA ARG A 296 -13.47 31.51 -13.74
C ARG A 296 -13.47 32.22 -12.38
N CYS A 297 -12.57 31.84 -11.46
CA CYS A 297 -12.69 32.24 -10.05
C CYS A 297 -11.38 32.70 -9.42
N ILE A 298 -10.23 32.62 -10.11
CA ILE A 298 -8.91 32.85 -9.52
C ILE A 298 -8.14 33.92 -10.32
N PRO A 299 -7.47 34.88 -9.64
CA PRO A 299 -6.58 35.84 -10.29
C PRO A 299 -5.48 35.17 -11.12
N SER A 300 -5.05 35.83 -12.19
CA SER A 300 -4.05 35.32 -13.16
C SER A 300 -2.76 34.82 -12.49
N ASP A 301 -2.30 35.51 -11.46
CA ASP A 301 -0.97 35.30 -10.88
C ASP A 301 -0.82 33.96 -10.15
N TYR A 302 -1.94 33.41 -9.65
CA TYR A 302 -1.94 32.15 -8.90
C TYR A 302 -2.54 30.98 -9.69
N GLN A 303 -3.03 31.25 -10.89
CA GLN A 303 -3.85 30.32 -11.67
C GLN A 303 -3.13 29.00 -11.94
N GLU A 304 -1.85 29.05 -12.31
CA GLU A 304 -1.04 27.85 -12.60
C GLU A 304 -0.81 27.01 -11.34
N SER A 305 -0.40 27.65 -10.24
CA SER A 305 -0.17 26.98 -8.97
C SER A 305 -1.45 26.35 -8.39
N VAL A 306 -2.59 27.03 -8.48
CA VAL A 306 -3.86 26.47 -7.98
C VAL A 306 -4.34 25.33 -8.87
N ARG A 307 -4.20 25.44 -10.19
CA ARG A 307 -4.49 24.34 -11.13
C ARG A 307 -3.68 23.09 -10.80
N ALA A 308 -2.37 23.25 -10.59
CA ALA A 308 -1.48 22.15 -10.22
C ALA A 308 -1.88 21.51 -8.88
N ILE A 309 -2.21 22.33 -7.86
CA ILE A 309 -2.70 21.83 -6.56
C ILE A 309 -4.02 21.07 -6.72
N LEU A 310 -4.97 21.60 -7.49
CA LEU A 310 -6.26 20.95 -7.72
C LEU A 310 -6.12 19.59 -8.41
N LYS A 311 -5.27 19.51 -9.44
CA LYS A 311 -4.97 18.23 -10.11
C LYS A 311 -4.32 17.22 -9.15
N ALA A 312 -3.40 17.68 -8.32
CA ALA A 312 -2.73 16.86 -7.31
C ALA A 312 -3.73 16.31 -6.27
N ILE A 313 -4.63 17.16 -5.76
CA ILE A 313 -5.62 16.79 -4.75
C ILE A 313 -6.72 15.87 -5.32
N VAL A 314 -7.27 16.20 -6.49
CA VAL A 314 -8.45 15.51 -7.04
C VAL A 314 -8.07 14.21 -7.75
N ILE A 315 -7.06 14.25 -8.62
CA ILE A 315 -6.66 13.14 -9.51
C ILE A 315 -5.37 12.48 -9.00
N GLY A 316 -4.62 13.14 -8.11
CA GLY A 316 -3.31 12.67 -7.67
C GLY A 316 -2.15 13.19 -8.53
N ASP A 317 -2.40 13.93 -9.61
CA ASP A 317 -1.32 14.28 -10.54
C ASP A 317 -0.41 15.38 -9.97
N LEU A 318 0.83 15.00 -9.64
CA LEU A 318 1.86 15.88 -9.10
C LEU A 318 2.74 16.49 -10.20
N GLY A 319 2.56 16.11 -11.48
CA GLY A 319 3.48 16.47 -12.56
C GLY A 319 3.56 17.96 -12.86
N GLU A 320 2.49 18.72 -12.58
CA GLU A 320 2.47 20.18 -12.74
C GLU A 320 2.87 20.95 -11.46
N VAL A 321 3.09 20.25 -10.32
CA VAL A 321 3.44 20.89 -9.06
C VAL A 321 4.91 21.31 -9.08
N SER A 322 5.17 22.62 -9.00
CA SER A 322 6.55 23.12 -9.01
C SER A 322 7.35 22.66 -7.78
N PRO A 323 8.68 22.46 -7.89
CA PRO A 323 9.51 22.05 -6.76
C PRO A 323 9.43 23.01 -5.57
N ARG A 324 9.29 24.32 -5.84
CA ARG A 324 9.12 25.35 -4.80
C ARG A 324 7.80 25.14 -4.05
N LEU A 325 6.71 24.89 -4.77
CA LEU A 325 5.39 24.65 -4.17
C LEU A 325 5.39 23.36 -3.36
N TYR A 326 5.95 22.28 -3.92
CA TYR A 326 6.10 21.01 -3.21
C TYR A 326 6.89 21.18 -1.92
N LYS A 327 7.99 21.94 -1.95
CA LYS A 327 8.80 22.25 -0.76
C LYS A 327 8.01 23.01 0.30
N SER A 328 7.23 24.02 -0.07
CA SER A 328 6.37 24.74 0.89
C SER A 328 5.34 23.83 1.58
N PHE A 329 4.75 22.89 0.85
CA PHE A 329 3.85 21.87 1.43
C PHE A 329 4.61 20.87 2.31
N SER A 330 5.84 20.51 1.95
CA SER A 330 6.71 19.66 2.78
C SER A 330 7.09 20.36 4.09
N ASP A 331 7.53 21.62 4.03
CA ASP A 331 7.98 22.40 5.18
C ASP A 331 6.84 22.69 6.17
N SER A 332 5.61 22.79 5.67
CA SER A 332 4.39 22.92 6.50
C SER A 332 3.82 21.58 6.99
N GLY A 333 4.42 20.45 6.60
CA GLY A 333 3.92 19.12 6.92
C GLY A 333 2.65 18.71 6.16
N LEU A 334 2.17 19.53 5.22
CA LEU A 334 0.94 19.33 4.44
C LEU A 334 1.15 18.56 3.12
N VAL A 335 2.34 18.05 2.85
CA VAL A 335 2.64 17.29 1.61
C VAL A 335 1.72 16.09 1.40
N HIS A 336 1.23 15.48 2.48
CA HIS A 336 0.27 14.38 2.42
C HIS A 336 -1.12 14.80 1.91
N ALA A 337 -1.47 16.10 2.01
CA ALA A 337 -2.70 16.64 1.48
C ALA A 337 -2.65 16.82 -0.05
N LEU A 338 -1.46 16.97 -0.64
CA LEU A 338 -1.27 17.04 -2.10
C LEU A 338 -1.48 15.70 -2.80
N SER A 339 -1.53 14.60 -2.07
CA SER A 339 -1.89 13.30 -2.63
C SER A 339 -3.34 13.00 -2.29
N ALA A 340 -4.07 12.43 -3.26
CA ALA A 340 -5.33 11.75 -2.99
C ALA A 340 -5.16 10.79 -1.80
N SER A 341 -5.84 11.11 -0.71
CA SER A 341 -5.67 10.54 0.62
C SER A 341 -6.96 9.88 1.11
N GLY A 342 -6.92 9.25 2.28
CA GLY A 342 -8.11 8.62 2.85
C GLY A 342 -9.26 9.60 3.15
N ILE A 343 -8.96 10.88 3.37
CA ILE A 343 -9.98 11.92 3.55
C ILE A 343 -10.81 12.09 2.27
N HIS A 344 -10.16 12.05 1.10
CA HIS A 344 -10.84 12.18 -0.18
C HIS A 344 -11.76 10.98 -0.44
N VAL A 345 -11.28 9.76 -0.16
CA VAL A 345 -12.10 8.55 -0.24
C VAL A 345 -13.31 8.65 0.70
N GLY A 346 -13.11 9.10 1.93
CA GLY A 346 -14.19 9.33 2.90
C GLY A 346 -15.20 10.38 2.44
N MET A 347 -14.73 11.48 1.83
CA MET A 347 -15.59 12.51 1.26
C MET A 347 -16.44 11.97 0.11
N VAL A 348 -15.86 11.17 -0.78
CA VAL A 348 -16.59 10.48 -1.86
C VAL A 348 -17.67 9.56 -1.29
N ALA A 349 -17.33 8.79 -0.25
CA ALA A 349 -18.28 7.91 0.43
C ALA A 349 -19.46 8.71 1.02
N MET A 350 -19.16 9.84 1.67
CA MET A 350 -20.15 10.71 2.29
C MET A 350 -21.06 11.38 1.26
N VAL A 351 -20.50 11.91 0.17
CA VAL A 351 -21.28 12.54 -0.92
C VAL A 351 -22.18 11.51 -1.59
N ALA A 352 -21.68 10.31 -1.90
CA ALA A 352 -22.49 9.24 -2.48
C ALA A 352 -23.65 8.84 -1.56
N GLY A 353 -23.36 8.65 -0.27
CA GLY A 353 -24.38 8.36 0.74
C GLY A 353 -25.40 9.48 0.90
N PHE A 354 -24.95 10.74 0.84
CA PHE A 354 -25.82 11.92 0.94
C PHE A 354 -26.75 12.04 -0.27
N ILE A 355 -26.24 11.88 -1.49
CA ILE A 355 -27.06 11.93 -2.72
C ILE A 355 -28.17 10.89 -2.66
N VAL A 356 -27.83 9.66 -2.27
CA VAL A 356 -28.80 8.58 -2.16
C VAL A 356 -29.78 8.82 -1.01
N ALA A 357 -29.32 9.35 0.12
CA ALA A 357 -30.21 9.70 1.22
C ALA A 357 -31.17 10.82 0.84
N TRP A 358 -30.71 11.81 0.09
CA TRP A 358 -31.50 12.92 -0.42
C TRP A 358 -32.52 12.44 -1.46
N ALA A 359 -32.11 11.62 -2.43
CA ALA A 359 -33.00 11.01 -3.41
C ALA A 359 -34.07 10.12 -2.75
N ALA A 360 -33.71 9.34 -1.73
CA ALA A 360 -34.66 8.50 -1.00
C ALA A 360 -35.74 9.34 -0.27
N ARG A 361 -35.41 10.56 0.18
CA ARG A 361 -36.41 11.49 0.76
C ARG A 361 -37.42 12.00 -0.27
N LEU A 362 -37.03 12.10 -1.54
CA LEU A 362 -37.94 12.47 -2.63
C LEU A 362 -38.88 11.32 -3.03
N TYR A 363 -38.54 10.08 -2.70
CA TYR A 363 -39.33 8.88 -3.01
C TYR A 363 -39.65 8.07 -1.73
N PRO A 364 -40.67 8.48 -0.94
CA PRO A 364 -41.01 7.86 0.34
C PRO A 364 -41.26 6.34 0.29
N LYS A 365 -41.68 5.81 -0.86
CA LYS A 365 -41.88 4.37 -1.09
C LYS A 365 -40.59 3.54 -0.86
N ILE A 366 -39.42 4.12 -1.11
CA ILE A 366 -38.12 3.45 -0.91
C ILE A 366 -37.80 3.34 0.59
N LEU A 367 -38.06 4.42 1.34
CA LEU A 367 -37.85 4.49 2.79
C LEU A 367 -38.72 3.50 3.57
N LEU A 368 -39.88 3.12 3.03
CA LEU A 368 -40.76 2.11 3.62
C LEU A 368 -40.25 0.68 3.45
N ARG A 369 -39.36 0.42 2.48
CA ARG A 369 -38.90 -0.94 2.14
C ARG A 369 -37.44 -1.20 2.47
N PHE A 370 -36.60 -0.17 2.52
CA PHE A 370 -35.17 -0.31 2.80
C PHE A 370 -34.68 0.71 3.84
N PRO A 371 -33.87 0.29 4.82
CA PRO A 371 -33.28 1.20 5.79
C PRO A 371 -32.27 2.13 5.10
N LEU A 372 -32.48 3.44 5.25
CA LEU A 372 -31.69 4.51 4.60
C LEU A 372 -30.18 4.33 4.78
N LYS A 373 -29.74 3.92 5.97
CA LYS A 373 -28.33 3.70 6.30
C LYS A 373 -27.70 2.61 5.43
N LYS A 374 -28.43 1.52 5.15
CA LYS A 374 -27.91 0.43 4.30
C LYS A 374 -27.86 0.85 2.84
N LEU A 375 -28.86 1.60 2.37
CA LEU A 375 -28.89 2.11 1.00
C LEU A 375 -27.73 3.10 0.75
N ALA A 376 -27.51 4.02 1.68
CA ALA A 376 -26.38 4.95 1.63
C ALA A 376 -25.04 4.20 1.64
N ALA A 377 -24.85 3.25 2.56
CA ALA A 377 -23.63 2.43 2.64
C ALA A 377 -23.41 1.61 1.35
N ALA A 378 -24.45 1.00 0.81
CA ALA A 378 -24.38 0.22 -0.43
C ALA A 378 -23.99 1.10 -1.63
N ALA A 379 -24.42 2.36 -1.67
CA ALA A 379 -24.03 3.31 -2.71
C ALA A 379 -22.60 3.85 -2.54
N SER A 380 -22.12 4.01 -1.29
CA SER A 380 -20.75 4.46 -1.02
C SER A 380 -19.69 3.46 -1.51
N ILE A 381 -19.96 2.15 -1.47
CA ILE A 381 -19.02 1.10 -1.89
C ILE A 381 -18.55 1.28 -3.35
N PRO A 382 -19.43 1.25 -4.37
CA PRO A 382 -19.00 1.43 -5.75
C PRO A 382 -18.39 2.81 -5.99
N ALA A 383 -18.85 3.86 -5.30
CA ALA A 383 -18.29 5.20 -5.42
C ALA A 383 -16.82 5.27 -4.95
N MET A 384 -16.50 4.67 -3.79
CA MET A 384 -15.12 4.61 -3.28
C MET A 384 -14.20 3.77 -4.17
N ILE A 385 -14.71 2.66 -4.70
CA ILE A 385 -13.96 1.78 -5.62
C ILE A 385 -13.67 2.53 -6.92
N ALA A 386 -14.69 3.15 -7.52
CA ALA A 386 -14.55 3.95 -8.74
C ALA A 386 -13.53 5.09 -8.54
N TYR A 387 -13.61 5.82 -7.43
CA TYR A 387 -12.65 6.88 -7.13
C TYR A 387 -11.22 6.35 -6.97
N CYS A 388 -11.03 5.22 -6.30
CA CYS A 388 -9.71 4.60 -6.15
C CYS A 388 -9.07 4.24 -7.51
N ILE A 389 -9.87 3.71 -8.44
CA ILE A 389 -9.44 3.39 -9.82
C ILE A 389 -9.13 4.69 -10.59
N ILE A 390 -9.98 5.71 -10.47
CA ILE A 390 -9.79 7.04 -11.10
C ILE A 390 -8.49 7.72 -10.66
N VAL A 391 -8.06 7.54 -9.42
CA VAL A 391 -6.81 8.13 -8.90
C VAL A 391 -5.56 7.27 -9.22
N GLY A 392 -5.74 6.07 -9.77
CA GLY A 392 -4.65 5.18 -10.17
C GLY A 392 -4.16 4.26 -9.06
N GLY A 393 -5.04 3.88 -8.13
CA GLY A 393 -4.73 2.83 -7.18
C GLY A 393 -3.54 3.17 -6.27
N ARG A 394 -3.39 4.43 -5.87
CA ARG A 394 -2.29 4.82 -4.98
C ARG A 394 -2.43 4.14 -3.62
N GLY A 395 -1.31 3.74 -3.01
CA GLY A 395 -1.28 3.02 -1.74
C GLY A 395 -2.22 3.60 -0.66
N PRO A 396 -2.19 4.92 -0.36
CA PRO A 396 -3.11 5.54 0.61
C PRO A 396 -4.59 5.43 0.23
N ALA A 397 -4.92 5.60 -1.05
CA ALA A 397 -6.30 5.50 -1.54
C ALA A 397 -6.82 4.06 -1.47
N ILE A 398 -6.02 3.07 -1.88
CA ILE A 398 -6.37 1.65 -1.77
C ILE A 398 -6.70 1.29 -0.32
N ARG A 399 -5.81 1.65 0.62
CA ARG A 399 -6.00 1.35 2.05
C ARG A 399 -7.29 1.95 2.59
N ALA A 400 -7.52 3.23 2.28
CA ALA A 400 -8.73 3.92 2.71
C ALA A 400 -10.00 3.33 2.10
N THR A 401 -9.96 2.94 0.81
CA THR A 401 -11.09 2.29 0.15
C THR A 401 -11.39 0.93 0.76
N ILE A 402 -10.38 0.10 1.05
CA ILE A 402 -10.60 -1.20 1.71
C ILE A 402 -11.24 -1.00 3.08
N MET A 403 -10.70 -0.10 3.91
CA MET A 403 -11.27 0.21 5.22
C MET A 403 -12.69 0.75 5.09
N GLY A 404 -12.94 1.68 4.16
CA GLY A 404 -14.27 2.26 3.91
C GLY A 404 -15.29 1.23 3.44
N VAL A 405 -14.91 0.31 2.55
CA VAL A 405 -15.77 -0.80 2.09
C VAL A 405 -16.10 -1.73 3.25
N MET A 406 -15.15 -2.01 4.13
CA MET A 406 -15.44 -2.79 5.33
C MET A 406 -16.41 -2.08 6.29
N ILE A 407 -16.27 -0.76 6.48
CA ILE A 407 -17.20 0.03 7.31
C ILE A 407 -18.59 -0.06 6.72
N ALA A 408 -18.72 0.19 5.41
CA ALA A 408 -20.00 0.11 4.70
C ALA A 408 -20.59 -1.30 4.77
N GLY A 409 -19.78 -2.34 4.60
CA GLY A 409 -20.18 -3.74 4.74
C GLY A 409 -20.67 -4.07 6.15
N ALA A 410 -20.00 -3.59 7.19
CA ALA A 410 -20.42 -3.77 8.58
C ALA A 410 -21.78 -3.11 8.86
N ILE A 411 -22.04 -1.93 8.27
CA ILE A 411 -23.34 -1.24 8.34
C ILE A 411 -24.43 -2.07 7.66
N ILE A 412 -24.15 -2.64 6.48
CA ILE A 412 -25.11 -3.46 5.72
C ILE A 412 -25.45 -4.75 6.49
N LEU A 413 -24.44 -5.39 7.06
CA LEU A 413 -24.53 -6.64 7.81
C LEU A 413 -24.97 -6.45 9.27
N GLU A 414 -25.19 -5.20 9.72
CA GLU A 414 -25.56 -4.85 11.10
C GLU A 414 -24.60 -5.42 12.16
N ARG A 415 -23.31 -5.51 11.81
CA ARG A 415 -22.27 -6.01 12.70
C ARG A 415 -21.52 -4.88 13.37
N LYS A 416 -21.07 -5.13 14.61
CA LYS A 416 -20.20 -4.19 15.33
C LYS A 416 -18.90 -4.02 14.55
N TRP A 417 -18.53 -2.77 14.31
CA TRP A 417 -17.26 -2.41 13.72
C TRP A 417 -16.12 -2.68 14.69
N GLN A 418 -15.14 -3.47 14.27
CA GLN A 418 -13.88 -3.67 14.99
C GLN A 418 -12.76 -3.05 14.16
N SER A 419 -12.30 -1.89 14.61
CA SER A 419 -11.27 -1.06 13.96
C SER A 419 -9.98 -1.85 13.71
N ALA A 420 -9.52 -2.64 14.68
CA ALA A 420 -8.32 -3.47 14.57
C ALA A 420 -8.43 -4.54 13.47
N ASN A 421 -9.57 -5.23 13.37
CA ASN A 421 -9.79 -6.23 12.31
C ASN A 421 -9.84 -5.60 10.92
N ALA A 422 -10.38 -4.39 10.80
CA ALA A 422 -10.39 -3.68 9.53
C ALA A 422 -9.02 -3.23 9.09
N LEU A 423 -8.22 -2.70 10.02
CA LEU A 423 -6.84 -2.34 9.74
C LEU A 423 -6.03 -3.57 9.34
N ALA A 424 -6.16 -4.68 10.08
CA ALA A 424 -5.46 -5.91 9.77
C ALA A 424 -5.90 -6.55 8.45
N PHE A 425 -7.20 -6.53 8.14
CA PHE A 425 -7.69 -7.00 6.85
C PHE A 425 -7.16 -6.15 5.70
N ALA A 426 -7.11 -4.82 5.84
CA ALA A 426 -6.48 -3.95 4.87
C ALA A 426 -4.98 -4.28 4.69
N ALA A 427 -4.26 -4.59 5.78
CA ALA A 427 -2.88 -5.04 5.70
C ALA A 427 -2.74 -6.37 4.94
N VAL A 428 -3.60 -7.35 5.21
CA VAL A 428 -3.63 -8.64 4.50
C VAL A 428 -3.84 -8.44 3.01
N VAL A 429 -4.86 -7.66 2.62
CA VAL A 429 -5.17 -7.41 1.20
C VAL A 429 -4.00 -6.70 0.51
N VAL A 430 -3.43 -5.66 1.13
CA VAL A 430 -2.29 -4.93 0.54
C VAL A 430 -1.06 -5.83 0.41
N LEU A 431 -0.70 -6.62 1.42
CA LEU A 431 0.44 -7.52 1.37
C LEU A 431 0.23 -8.72 0.44
N PHE A 432 -1.02 -9.12 0.20
CA PHE A 432 -1.33 -10.16 -0.76
C PHE A 432 -1.12 -9.69 -2.21
N VAL A 433 -1.48 -8.43 -2.50
CA VAL A 433 -1.29 -7.83 -3.85
C VAL A 433 0.15 -7.33 -4.03
N TYR A 434 0.72 -6.71 -3.01
CA TYR A 434 2.01 -6.05 -3.03
C TYR A 434 2.85 -6.50 -1.82
N PRO A 435 3.45 -7.70 -1.85
CA PRO A 435 4.12 -8.30 -0.70
C PRO A 435 5.30 -7.46 -0.19
N LEU A 436 6.00 -6.79 -1.09
CA LEU A 436 7.13 -5.92 -0.77
C LEU A 436 6.70 -4.59 -0.11
N SER A 437 5.40 -4.30 -0.03
CA SER A 437 4.89 -3.08 0.61
C SER A 437 5.26 -3.02 2.08
N LEU A 438 5.48 -4.17 2.72
CA LEU A 438 5.92 -4.28 4.11
C LEU A 438 7.17 -3.45 4.42
N PHE A 439 8.07 -3.33 3.45
CA PHE A 439 9.35 -2.64 3.58
C PHE A 439 9.26 -1.15 3.20
N THR A 440 8.10 -0.71 2.71
CA THR A 440 7.93 0.68 2.29
C THR A 440 7.59 1.57 3.48
N PRO A 441 8.22 2.76 3.62
CA PRO A 441 7.89 3.71 4.69
C PRO A 441 6.41 4.10 4.69
N SER A 442 5.80 4.23 3.50
CA SER A 442 4.39 4.60 3.35
C SER A 442 3.41 3.59 3.93
N PHE A 443 3.75 2.29 3.93
CA PHE A 443 2.96 1.25 4.58
C PHE A 443 3.13 1.36 6.10
N LEU A 444 4.38 1.28 6.59
CA LEU A 444 4.69 1.25 8.02
C LEU A 444 4.14 2.47 8.75
N LEU A 445 4.39 3.68 8.24
CA LEU A 445 3.92 4.92 8.85
C LEU A 445 2.38 5.01 8.88
N SER A 446 1.72 4.60 7.80
CA SER A 446 0.26 4.65 7.70
C SER A 446 -0.42 3.68 8.66
N PHE A 447 0.06 2.44 8.72
CA PHE A 447 -0.53 1.42 9.60
C PHE A 447 -0.19 1.69 11.07
N CYS A 448 1.04 2.13 11.39
CA CYS A 448 1.40 2.55 12.75
C CYS A 448 0.58 3.74 13.22
N ALA A 449 0.41 4.76 12.38
CA ALA A 449 -0.35 5.95 12.76
C ALA A 449 -1.80 5.60 13.11
N VAL A 450 -2.46 4.80 12.27
CA VAL A 450 -3.83 4.37 12.54
C VAL A 450 -3.89 3.46 13.76
N ALA A 451 -2.97 2.50 13.89
CA ALA A 451 -2.92 1.61 15.04
C ALA A 451 -2.66 2.35 16.36
N GLY A 452 -1.88 3.45 16.35
CA GLY A 452 -1.63 4.27 17.54
C GLY A 452 -2.77 5.21 17.92
N ILE A 453 -3.70 5.49 17.00
CA ILE A 453 -4.93 6.27 17.26
C ILE A 453 -6.04 5.37 17.82
N MET A 454 -6.05 4.09 17.43
CA MET A 454 -6.96 3.07 17.97
C MET A 454 -6.61 2.70 19.41
#